data_AF-A0ABD2DKX4-F1
#
_entry.id   AF-A0ABD2DKX4-F1
#
_cell.length_a   1.000
_cell.length_b   1.000
_cell.length_c   1.000
_cell.angle_alpha   90.00
_cell.angle_beta   90.00
_cell.angle_gamma   90.00
#
_symmetry.space_group_name_H-M   'P 1'
#
loop_
_entity.id
_entity.type
_entity.pdbx_description
1 polymer ?
#
loop_
_entity_poly.entity_id
_entity_poly.type
_entity_poly.pdbx_seq_one_letter_code
_entity_poly.pdbx_strand_id
1 'polypeptide(L)'
;MWHFLTFRRNTPSKVGNYSEYYRVNWCQHWFEYFPNPPINILSMIENVLAFHDKELLQHFIDHDITSQLYAWPLLETVFSEVLTREEWLKLFDNVFSNHPSFLLMTVVAYNVCSRAPLLNCNLKDDFEYFFHHRNNLDISVVIREVYRLLETTPTDIHPDSMLDAFVALTKGQYPVFNQYPKFIVDYQSQERERIRNDELDYLRERQTVEDMQAEVDQQRFEDEAWYQKQELLRKAEETRREMLLREEEKMIQQRQRLAAVKRELKIKEIHLQDAARRRFLKLQQDQREMELRRLDDEIGRKNLTRNQEAVAKEMREDADAYRRKVDLEEHMFHKLIETDQTQNQQTQKVIEENLAKAEQACLNTDWKIETLHKQKCDDLQRNRCYQEVAKLLQENRRKETEVLNAMLEEEAKKWKEAEEKEFYLTSEKKGAALSDASRKWFLNQEISAAVEHAENPCNKEAPRFQNEQVASSCLPRTSQLNDVSEMDPSAPISLNRRTIEWDTTGQNLIKKVRNLRQRLTAQARNRCQTPGLLAT
;
A
#
# COMPACT_ATOMS: atom_id res chain seq x y z
N MET A 1 46.10 -19.21 28.78
CA MET A 1 45.16 -19.91 27.89
C MET A 1 45.64 -19.82 26.44
N TRP A 2 46.05 -20.94 25.85
CA TRP A 2 46.62 -21.01 24.50
C TRP A 2 45.55 -20.70 23.43
N HIS A 3 45.51 -19.47 22.93
CA HIS A 3 44.57 -19.08 21.88
C HIS A 3 44.98 -19.67 20.52
N PHE A 4 44.02 -20.14 19.72
CA PHE A 4 44.21 -20.61 18.34
C PHE A 4 45.13 -19.75 17.46
N LEU A 5 45.13 -18.43 17.68
CA LEU A 5 45.98 -17.47 16.99
C LEU A 5 47.49 -17.67 17.24
N THR A 6 47.89 -18.31 18.35
CA THR A 6 49.32 -18.61 18.63
C THR A 6 49.83 -19.79 17.81
N PHE A 7 48.97 -20.69 17.32
CA PHE A 7 49.38 -21.83 16.50
C PHE A 7 49.62 -21.49 15.03
N ARG A 8 49.08 -20.36 14.52
CA ARG A 8 49.25 -19.92 13.13
C ARG A 8 50.14 -18.69 12.94
N ARG A 9 50.73 -18.14 14.02
CA ARG A 9 51.65 -16.98 13.92
C ARG A 9 53.03 -17.43 13.44
N ASN A 10 53.32 -17.19 12.17
CA ASN A 10 54.63 -17.47 11.56
C ASN A 10 55.61 -16.30 11.59
N THR A 11 55.25 -15.16 12.22
CA THR A 11 56.10 -13.96 12.24
C THR A 11 57.05 -13.97 13.46
N PRO A 12 58.38 -13.99 13.25
CA PRO A 12 59.33 -14.00 14.35
C PRO A 12 59.33 -12.67 15.11
N SER A 13 59.27 -12.76 16.44
CA SER A 13 59.43 -11.63 17.36
C SER A 13 60.26 -12.09 18.55
N LYS A 14 60.98 -11.19 19.26
CA LYS A 14 61.82 -11.61 20.40
C LYS A 14 61.03 -12.40 21.44
N VAL A 15 59.81 -11.96 21.78
CA VAL A 15 58.93 -12.65 22.73
C VAL A 15 58.36 -13.94 22.12
N GLY A 16 57.98 -13.90 20.84
CA GLY A 16 57.49 -15.08 20.12
C GLY A 16 58.53 -16.20 20.02
N ASN A 17 59.82 -15.85 19.93
CA ASN A 17 60.91 -16.82 19.82
C ASN A 17 61.01 -17.66 21.10
N TYR A 18 60.92 -17.05 22.29
CA TYR A 18 60.96 -17.77 23.55
C TYR A 18 59.69 -18.61 23.79
N SER A 19 58.52 -18.09 23.39
CA SER A 19 57.27 -18.86 23.49
C SER A 19 57.25 -20.08 22.56
N GLU A 20 57.78 -19.92 21.34
CA GLU A 20 57.89 -21.01 20.37
C GLU A 20 58.90 -22.06 20.83
N TYR A 21 60.02 -21.58 21.38
CA TYR A 21 61.08 -22.40 21.94
C TYR A 21 60.57 -23.28 23.09
N TYR A 22 59.79 -22.69 23.99
CA TYR A 22 59.13 -23.42 25.07
C TYR A 22 58.13 -24.44 24.53
N ARG A 23 57.28 -24.03 23.57
CA ARG A 23 56.24 -24.88 22.99
C ARG A 23 56.80 -26.12 22.29
N VAL A 24 57.84 -25.95 21.46
CA VAL A 24 58.41 -27.06 20.69
C VAL A 24 59.10 -28.09 21.59
N ASN A 25 59.75 -27.64 22.67
CA ASN A 25 60.60 -28.50 23.49
C ASN A 25 59.92 -29.02 24.78
N TRP A 26 59.17 -28.19 25.51
CA TRP A 26 58.55 -28.56 26.80
C TRP A 26 57.05 -28.87 26.72
N CYS A 27 56.36 -28.48 25.63
CA CYS A 27 54.96 -28.86 25.39
C CYS A 27 54.80 -30.05 24.41
N GLN A 28 55.78 -30.97 24.37
CA GLN A 28 55.70 -32.18 23.54
C GLN A 28 54.51 -33.04 23.97
N HIS A 29 53.75 -33.56 23.01
CA HIS A 29 52.50 -34.32 23.24
C HIS A 29 51.38 -33.57 23.97
N TRP A 30 51.52 -32.26 24.24
CA TRP A 30 50.50 -31.51 24.99
C TRP A 30 49.19 -31.32 24.21
N PHE A 31 49.25 -31.37 22.88
CA PHE A 31 48.16 -30.96 22.02
C PHE A 31 47.51 -32.12 21.26
N GLU A 32 47.89 -33.37 21.53
CA GLU A 32 47.36 -34.56 20.85
C GLU A 32 45.84 -34.70 20.99
N TYR A 33 45.29 -34.32 22.14
CA TYR A 33 43.86 -34.38 22.45
C TYR A 33 43.21 -33.01 22.56
N PHE A 34 43.85 -31.96 22.05
CA PHE A 34 43.37 -30.58 22.14
C PHE A 34 41.91 -30.47 21.61
N PRO A 35 40.98 -29.83 22.34
CA PRO A 35 41.19 -28.90 23.45
C PRO A 35 41.32 -29.51 24.87
N ASN A 36 41.30 -30.83 25.00
CA ASN A 36 41.39 -31.49 26.31
C ASN A 36 42.83 -31.45 26.87
N PRO A 37 43.01 -31.53 28.20
CA PRO A 37 44.32 -31.64 28.82
C PRO A 37 45.12 -32.85 28.29
N PRO A 38 46.46 -32.80 28.32
CA PRO A 38 47.29 -33.85 27.77
C PRO A 38 47.36 -35.08 28.66
N ILE A 39 46.39 -35.99 28.47
CA ILE A 39 46.23 -37.21 29.28
C ILE A 39 47.52 -38.04 29.33
N ASN A 40 48.26 -38.15 28.22
CA ASN A 40 49.52 -38.89 28.16
C ASN A 40 50.57 -38.31 29.13
N ILE A 41 50.72 -36.99 29.17
CA ILE A 41 51.66 -36.30 30.07
C ILE A 41 51.20 -36.40 31.53
N LEU A 42 49.90 -36.25 31.77
CA LEU A 42 49.33 -36.35 33.10
C LEU A 42 49.49 -37.78 33.67
N SER A 43 49.31 -38.80 32.83
CA SER A 43 49.55 -40.20 33.20
C SER A 43 51.03 -40.47 33.50
N MET A 44 51.98 -39.87 32.77
CA MET A 44 53.41 -39.98 33.10
C MET A 44 53.70 -39.41 34.50
N ILE A 45 53.14 -38.24 34.83
CA ILE A 45 53.31 -37.61 36.15
C ILE A 45 52.70 -38.50 37.25
N GLU A 46 51.52 -39.05 37.00
CA GLU A 46 50.82 -39.96 37.93
C GLU A 46 51.64 -41.23 38.19
N ASN A 47 52.23 -41.84 37.16
CA ASN A 47 53.08 -43.03 37.31
C ASN A 47 54.35 -42.75 38.13
N VAL A 48 54.98 -41.59 37.92
CA VAL A 48 56.16 -41.19 38.71
C VAL A 48 55.76 -40.91 40.16
N LEU A 49 54.64 -40.23 40.40
CA LEU A 49 54.11 -40.00 41.73
C LEU A 49 53.78 -41.32 42.44
N ALA A 50 53.16 -42.26 41.73
CA ALA A 50 52.87 -43.61 42.23
C ALA A 50 54.11 -44.38 42.67
N PHE A 51 55.28 -44.10 42.08
CA PHE A 51 56.53 -44.74 42.48
C PHE A 51 57.12 -44.11 43.76
N HIS A 52 57.10 -42.78 43.87
CA HIS A 52 57.78 -42.05 44.94
C HIS A 52 56.93 -41.81 46.19
N ASP A 53 55.62 -41.60 46.06
CA ASP A 53 54.71 -41.39 47.19
C ASP A 53 53.34 -42.02 46.93
N LYS A 54 53.28 -43.34 47.20
CA LYS A 54 52.04 -44.14 47.06
C LYS A 54 50.93 -43.69 48.00
N GLU A 55 51.29 -43.21 49.18
CA GLU A 55 50.31 -42.82 50.20
C GLU A 55 49.60 -41.53 49.77
N LEU A 56 50.35 -40.55 49.26
CA LEU A 56 49.76 -39.33 48.71
C LEU A 56 48.87 -39.61 47.49
N LEU A 57 49.31 -40.49 46.58
CA LEU A 57 48.48 -40.86 45.44
C LEU A 57 47.22 -41.61 45.86
N GLN A 58 47.31 -42.52 46.84
CA GLN A 58 46.14 -43.22 47.35
C GLN A 58 45.14 -42.23 47.96
N HIS A 59 45.62 -41.23 48.70
CA HIS A 59 44.78 -40.16 49.24
C HIS A 59 44.04 -39.38 48.14
N PHE A 60 44.71 -39.09 47.02
CA PHE A 60 44.05 -38.48 45.87
C PHE A 60 42.96 -39.37 45.27
N ILE A 61 43.23 -40.66 45.11
CA ILE A 61 42.25 -41.63 44.58
C ILE A 61 41.04 -41.74 45.51
N ASP A 62 41.27 -41.81 46.82
CA ASP A 62 40.21 -41.94 47.83
C ASP A 62 39.27 -40.71 47.86
N HIS A 63 39.74 -39.55 47.37
CA HIS A 63 38.99 -38.29 47.28
C HIS A 63 38.57 -37.90 45.85
N ASP A 64 38.63 -38.84 44.88
CA ASP A 64 38.30 -38.62 43.46
C ASP A 64 39.09 -37.48 42.79
N ILE A 65 40.35 -37.28 43.22
CA ILE A 65 41.28 -36.30 42.66
C ILE A 65 42.09 -36.95 41.53
N THR A 66 41.97 -36.39 40.33
CA THR A 66 42.70 -36.86 39.14
C THR A 66 43.95 -36.03 38.89
N SER A 67 44.88 -36.55 38.07
CA SER A 67 46.06 -35.80 37.59
C SER A 67 45.71 -34.50 36.84
N GLN A 68 44.50 -34.35 36.32
CA GLN A 68 44.00 -33.09 35.78
C GLN A 68 43.81 -32.00 36.84
N LEU A 69 43.68 -32.35 38.12
CA LEU A 69 43.43 -31.37 39.19
C LEU A 69 44.75 -30.98 39.88
N TYR A 70 45.64 -31.93 40.16
CA TYR A 70 46.89 -31.64 40.88
C TYR A 70 48.09 -31.33 39.98
N ALA A 71 48.08 -31.75 38.71
CA ALA A 71 49.22 -31.56 37.80
C ALA A 71 48.94 -30.56 36.67
N TRP A 72 47.74 -30.57 36.09
CA TRP A 72 47.43 -29.69 34.96
C TRP A 72 47.43 -28.18 35.30
N PRO A 73 46.88 -27.68 36.43
CA PRO A 73 46.92 -26.25 36.75
C PRO A 73 48.36 -25.70 36.85
N LEU A 74 49.28 -26.53 37.37
CA LEU A 74 50.71 -26.20 37.44
C LEU A 74 51.35 -26.13 36.05
N LEU A 75 50.98 -27.04 35.13
CA LEU A 75 51.51 -27.05 33.77
C LEU A 75 50.88 -25.98 32.86
N GLU A 76 49.56 -25.78 32.94
CA GLU A 76 48.81 -24.83 32.12
C GLU A 76 49.29 -23.39 32.35
N THR A 77 49.53 -23.07 33.62
CA THR A 77 50.00 -21.76 34.06
C THR A 77 51.52 -21.68 34.09
N VAL A 78 52.22 -22.79 33.80
CA VAL A 78 53.68 -22.87 33.85
C VAL A 78 54.18 -22.41 35.24
N PHE A 79 53.49 -22.85 36.30
CA PHE A 79 53.69 -22.50 37.72
C PHE A 79 53.49 -21.01 38.08
N SER A 80 53.02 -20.17 37.16
CA SER A 80 52.91 -18.71 37.40
C SER A 80 51.81 -18.31 38.39
N GLU A 81 50.78 -19.15 38.60
CA GLU A 81 49.76 -18.91 39.62
C GLU A 81 50.28 -19.17 41.04
N VAL A 82 51.12 -20.21 41.17
CA VAL A 82 51.54 -20.75 42.46
C VAL A 82 52.86 -20.17 42.95
N LEU A 83 53.73 -19.73 42.03
CA LEU A 83 55.04 -19.17 42.38
C LEU A 83 55.08 -17.64 42.26
N THR A 84 55.95 -17.01 43.06
CA THR A 84 56.34 -15.61 42.84
C THR A 84 57.30 -15.50 41.66
N ARG A 85 57.49 -14.28 41.15
CA ARG A 85 58.42 -14.02 40.03
C ARG A 85 59.85 -14.50 40.33
N GLU A 86 60.35 -14.29 41.54
CA GLU A 86 61.72 -14.65 41.91
C GLU A 86 61.91 -16.17 42.00
N GLU A 87 60.93 -16.87 42.58
CA GLU A 87 60.93 -18.34 42.66
C GLU A 87 60.78 -18.98 41.29
N TRP A 88 59.89 -18.42 40.45
CA TRP A 88 59.69 -18.85 39.08
C TRP A 88 60.99 -18.73 38.27
N LEU A 89 61.72 -17.63 38.38
CA LEU A 89 63.01 -17.46 37.69
C LEU A 89 64.03 -18.51 38.15
N LYS A 90 64.17 -18.73 39.47
CA LYS A 90 65.07 -19.77 40.00
C LYS A 90 64.72 -21.17 39.50
N LEU A 91 63.43 -21.48 39.41
CA LEU A 91 62.97 -22.75 38.88
C LEU A 91 63.30 -22.88 37.39
N PHE A 92 62.99 -21.85 36.60
CA PHE A 92 63.14 -21.90 35.15
C PHE A 92 64.60 -21.83 34.68
N ASP A 93 65.51 -21.26 35.47
CA ASP A 93 66.96 -21.41 35.25
C ASP A 93 67.37 -22.90 35.23
N ASN A 94 66.74 -23.73 36.09
CA ASN A 94 66.98 -25.17 36.12
C ASN A 94 66.19 -25.91 35.02
N VAL A 95 64.94 -25.53 34.75
CA VAL A 95 64.12 -26.15 33.70
C VAL A 95 64.77 -26.00 32.32
N PHE A 96 65.31 -24.81 32.01
CA PHE A 96 65.97 -24.56 30.72
C PHE A 96 67.37 -25.14 30.62
N SER A 97 68.02 -25.43 31.74
CA SER A 97 69.37 -26.04 31.77
C SER A 97 69.35 -27.56 31.65
N ASN A 98 68.20 -28.20 31.89
CA ASN A 98 68.04 -29.65 31.90
C ASN A 98 67.13 -30.15 30.77
N HIS A 99 67.01 -31.48 30.64
CA HIS A 99 66.10 -32.12 29.68
C HIS A 99 64.63 -31.72 29.93
N PRO A 100 63.76 -31.66 28.90
CA PRO A 100 62.32 -31.36 29.07
C PRO A 100 61.58 -32.17 30.14
N SER A 101 62.03 -33.40 30.43
CA SER A 101 61.51 -34.24 31.51
C SER A 101 61.60 -33.58 32.90
N PHE A 102 62.56 -32.67 33.12
CA PHE A 102 62.74 -31.93 34.37
C PHE A 102 61.48 -31.15 34.78
N LEU A 103 60.73 -30.61 33.82
CA LEU A 103 59.49 -29.87 34.10
C LEU A 103 58.41 -30.79 34.67
N LEU A 104 58.28 -32.01 34.14
CA LEU A 104 57.31 -32.99 34.65
C LEU A 104 57.72 -33.51 36.03
N MET A 105 59.01 -33.75 36.24
CA MET A 105 59.57 -34.13 37.54
C MET A 105 59.39 -33.02 38.59
N THR A 106 59.39 -31.76 38.18
CA THR A 106 59.08 -30.61 39.05
C THR A 106 57.66 -30.67 39.58
N VAL A 107 56.68 -31.06 38.76
CA VAL A 107 55.29 -31.22 39.20
C VAL A 107 55.20 -32.29 40.30
N VAL A 108 55.88 -33.43 40.12
CA VAL A 108 55.91 -34.48 41.15
C VAL A 108 56.62 -34.00 42.42
N ALA A 109 57.79 -33.38 42.30
CA ALA A 109 58.52 -32.85 43.45
C ALA A 109 57.72 -31.81 44.23
N TYR A 110 56.97 -30.94 43.53
CA TYR A 110 56.08 -29.96 44.15
C TYR A 110 55.01 -30.66 45.01
N ASN A 111 54.36 -31.69 44.47
CA ASN A 111 53.36 -32.48 45.20
C ASN A 111 53.97 -33.20 46.42
N VAL A 112 55.13 -33.85 46.26
CA VAL A 112 55.83 -34.55 47.35
C VAL A 112 56.28 -33.58 48.44
N CYS A 113 56.80 -32.40 48.08
CA CYS A 113 57.20 -31.38 49.03
C CYS A 113 56.00 -30.75 49.76
N SER A 114 54.83 -30.74 49.13
CA SER A 114 53.56 -30.29 49.69
C SER A 114 52.72 -31.40 50.34
N ARG A 115 53.31 -32.57 50.61
CA ARG A 115 52.63 -33.75 51.18
C ARG A 115 51.82 -33.45 52.44
N ALA A 116 52.40 -32.73 53.41
CA ALA A 116 51.72 -32.51 54.70
C ALA A 116 50.43 -31.66 54.57
N PRO A 117 50.42 -30.52 53.86
CA PRO A 117 49.17 -29.82 53.51
C PRO A 117 48.17 -30.69 52.74
N LEU A 118 48.62 -31.42 51.73
CA LEU A 118 47.75 -32.18 50.83
C LEU A 118 47.05 -33.36 51.53
N LEU A 119 47.73 -34.05 52.45
CA LEU A 119 47.12 -35.11 53.26
C LEU A 119 46.09 -34.59 54.28
N ASN A 120 46.10 -33.29 54.60
CA ASN A 120 45.10 -32.68 55.48
C ASN A 120 43.85 -32.19 54.73
N CYS A 121 43.89 -32.13 53.40
CA CYS A 121 42.74 -31.79 52.57
C CYS A 121 41.78 -32.98 52.50
N ASN A 122 40.49 -32.73 52.74
CA ASN A 122 39.45 -33.77 52.76
C ASN A 122 38.33 -33.52 51.75
N LEU A 123 38.19 -32.28 51.25
CA LEU A 123 37.20 -31.93 50.23
C LEU A 123 37.90 -31.64 48.91
N LYS A 124 37.24 -31.97 47.79
CA LYS A 124 37.75 -31.69 46.44
C LYS A 124 38.09 -30.21 46.23
N ASP A 125 37.24 -29.32 46.72
CA ASP A 125 37.42 -27.87 46.61
C ASP A 125 38.70 -27.39 47.33
N ASP A 126 39.12 -28.08 48.40
CA ASP A 126 40.37 -27.74 49.12
C ASP A 126 41.59 -27.99 48.22
N PHE A 127 41.58 -29.08 47.45
CA PHE A 127 42.64 -29.39 46.50
C PHE A 127 42.64 -28.39 45.33
N GLU A 128 41.47 -28.07 44.77
CA GLU A 128 41.37 -27.07 43.70
C GLU A 128 41.90 -25.71 44.18
N TYR A 129 41.51 -25.30 45.39
CA TYR A 129 42.04 -24.10 46.00
C TYR A 129 43.56 -24.17 46.17
N PHE A 130 44.11 -25.28 46.68
CA PHE A 130 45.54 -25.44 46.89
C PHE A 130 46.37 -25.25 45.60
N PHE A 131 45.94 -25.82 44.48
CA PHE A 131 46.71 -25.78 43.22
C PHE A 131 46.53 -24.49 42.40
N HIS A 132 45.58 -23.64 42.75
CA HIS A 132 45.38 -22.31 42.16
C HIS A 132 45.90 -21.15 43.03
N HIS A 133 46.43 -21.44 44.22
CA HIS A 133 46.89 -20.42 45.16
C HIS A 133 48.36 -20.61 45.56
N ARG A 134 48.96 -19.52 46.03
CA ARG A 134 50.34 -19.52 46.48
C ARG A 134 50.48 -20.24 47.81
N ASN A 135 51.38 -21.21 47.84
CA ASN A 135 51.70 -21.99 49.04
C ASN A 135 53.07 -21.58 49.59
N ASN A 136 53.24 -21.64 50.91
CA ASN A 136 54.50 -21.34 51.56
C ASN A 136 55.46 -22.53 51.41
N LEU A 137 56.17 -22.58 50.28
CA LEU A 137 57.07 -23.66 49.91
C LEU A 137 58.41 -23.09 49.42
N ASP A 138 59.52 -23.54 49.99
CA ASP A 138 60.85 -23.14 49.52
C ASP A 138 61.19 -23.86 48.20
N ILE A 139 61.23 -23.10 47.12
CA ILE A 139 61.55 -23.62 45.78
C ILE A 139 62.92 -24.30 45.71
N SER A 140 63.86 -23.91 46.56
CA SER A 140 65.20 -24.50 46.60
C SER A 140 65.14 -25.95 47.08
N VAL A 141 64.23 -26.24 48.01
CA VAL A 141 63.95 -27.61 48.49
C VAL A 141 63.30 -28.42 47.37
N VAL A 142 62.33 -27.83 46.67
CA VAL A 142 61.68 -28.47 45.52
C VAL A 142 62.71 -28.82 44.45
N ILE A 143 63.57 -27.88 44.05
CA ILE A 143 64.60 -28.12 43.02
C ILE A 143 65.55 -29.25 43.43
N ARG A 144 66.02 -29.27 44.70
CA ARG A 144 66.84 -30.37 45.21
C ARG A 144 66.11 -31.70 45.14
N GLU A 145 64.82 -31.69 45.46
CA GLU A 145 63.97 -32.87 45.36
C GLU A 145 63.79 -33.31 43.90
N VAL A 146 63.66 -32.39 42.93
CA VAL A 146 63.60 -32.75 41.50
C VAL A 146 64.84 -33.53 41.07
N TYR A 147 66.04 -33.05 41.42
CA TYR A 147 67.28 -33.77 41.10
C TYR A 147 67.34 -35.13 41.78
N ARG A 148 66.88 -35.23 43.05
CA ARG A 148 66.77 -36.53 43.75
C ARG A 148 65.82 -37.47 43.01
N LEU A 149 64.65 -36.99 42.57
CA LEU A 149 63.68 -37.80 41.83
C LEU A 149 64.24 -38.23 40.47
N LEU A 150 64.98 -37.38 39.77
CA LEU A 150 65.61 -37.69 38.49
C LEU A 150 66.60 -38.87 38.63
N GLU A 151 67.39 -38.91 39.70
CA GLU A 151 68.36 -39.99 39.95
C GLU A 151 67.72 -41.28 40.48
N THR A 152 66.58 -41.19 41.16
CA THR A 152 65.95 -42.32 41.86
C THR A 152 64.83 -43.00 41.07
N THR A 153 64.35 -42.38 39.98
CA THR A 153 63.28 -42.95 39.14
C THR A 153 63.85 -43.99 38.16
N PRO A 154 63.29 -45.21 38.11
CA PRO A 154 63.70 -46.23 37.13
C PRO A 154 63.46 -45.77 35.68
N THR A 155 64.29 -46.24 34.75
CA THR A 155 64.24 -45.87 33.33
C THR A 155 62.89 -46.17 32.66
N ASP A 156 62.17 -47.19 33.12
CA ASP A 156 60.89 -47.63 32.52
C ASP A 156 59.73 -46.65 32.80
N ILE A 157 59.82 -45.88 33.90
CA ILE A 157 58.81 -44.89 34.31
C ILE A 157 59.32 -43.46 34.05
N HIS A 158 60.60 -43.32 33.72
CA HIS A 158 61.25 -42.04 33.58
C HIS A 158 60.74 -41.27 32.35
N PRO A 159 60.26 -40.01 32.48
CA PRO A 159 59.70 -39.26 31.35
C PRO A 159 60.69 -38.99 30.20
N ASP A 160 61.99 -39.10 30.45
CA ASP A 160 63.06 -38.98 29.45
C ASP A 160 62.97 -40.01 28.31
N SER A 161 62.48 -41.22 28.60
CA SER A 161 62.36 -42.27 27.57
C SER A 161 61.20 -42.02 26.59
N MET A 162 60.23 -41.18 26.97
CA MET A 162 58.99 -40.95 26.22
C MET A 162 58.95 -39.56 25.56
N LEU A 163 59.88 -38.67 25.90
CA LEU A 163 60.02 -37.34 25.33
C LEU A 163 61.22 -37.30 24.39
N ASP A 164 61.12 -36.53 23.31
CA ASP A 164 62.24 -36.31 22.41
C ASP A 164 63.27 -35.37 23.04
N ALA A 165 64.53 -35.57 22.63
CA ALA A 165 65.64 -34.70 23.02
C ALA A 165 65.43 -33.26 22.54
N PHE A 166 66.09 -32.34 23.23
CA PHE A 166 66.04 -30.91 22.95
C PHE A 166 66.39 -30.55 21.48
N VAL A 167 65.55 -29.74 20.84
CA VAL A 167 65.69 -29.24 19.46
C VAL A 167 65.82 -27.71 19.44
N ALA A 168 66.89 -27.23 18.80
CA ALA A 168 67.09 -25.79 18.59
C ALA A 168 66.17 -25.23 17.50
N LEU A 169 65.65 -24.01 17.70
CA LEU A 169 64.82 -23.34 16.70
C LEU A 169 65.62 -22.95 15.45
N THR A 170 64.99 -23.10 14.28
CA THR A 170 65.51 -22.63 13.00
C THR A 170 65.61 -21.10 12.96
N LYS A 171 66.74 -20.58 12.47
CA LYS A 171 66.93 -19.13 12.32
C LYS A 171 66.10 -18.61 11.14
N GLY A 172 65.22 -17.64 11.40
CA GLY A 172 64.49 -16.89 10.37
C GLY A 172 63.04 -17.33 10.12
N GLN A 173 62.65 -18.55 10.50
CA GLN A 173 61.27 -19.05 10.39
C GLN A 173 60.98 -20.02 11.54
N TYR A 174 59.78 -19.96 12.11
CA TYR A 174 59.35 -20.95 13.12
C TYR A 174 59.06 -22.31 12.47
N PRO A 175 59.39 -23.43 13.16
CA PRO A 175 58.98 -24.75 12.72
C PRO A 175 57.46 -24.82 12.52
N VAL A 176 57.03 -25.56 11.49
CA VAL A 176 55.60 -25.79 11.28
C VAL A 176 55.08 -26.70 12.39
N PHE A 177 54.29 -26.14 13.30
CA PHE A 177 53.67 -26.89 14.39
C PHE A 177 52.42 -27.62 13.87
N ASN A 178 52.45 -28.95 13.88
CA ASN A 178 51.36 -29.83 13.38
C ASN A 178 50.91 -30.90 14.39
N GLN A 179 51.36 -30.83 15.65
CA GLN A 179 51.08 -31.84 16.68
C GLN A 179 49.70 -31.63 17.35
N TYR A 180 48.66 -31.30 16.57
CA TYR A 180 47.29 -31.12 17.06
C TYR A 180 46.26 -31.74 16.10
N PRO A 181 45.06 -32.13 16.58
CA PRO A 181 43.98 -32.61 15.73
C PRO A 181 43.50 -31.55 14.72
N LYS A 182 44.05 -31.59 13.50
CA LYS A 182 43.73 -30.63 12.43
C LYS A 182 42.23 -30.53 12.16
N PHE A 183 41.53 -31.67 12.16
CA PHE A 183 40.08 -31.72 11.94
C PHE A 183 39.28 -30.84 12.92
N ILE A 184 39.59 -30.90 14.22
CA ILE A 184 38.88 -30.12 15.25
C ILE A 184 39.18 -28.63 15.07
N VAL A 185 40.44 -28.30 14.84
CA VAL A 185 40.90 -26.92 14.66
C VAL A 185 40.32 -26.28 13.40
N ASP A 186 40.30 -27.02 12.29
CA ASP A 186 39.76 -26.57 11.02
C ASP A 186 38.23 -26.44 11.11
N TYR A 187 37.53 -27.38 11.75
CA TYR A 187 36.10 -27.26 12.02
C TYR A 187 35.77 -26.00 12.84
N GLN A 188 36.48 -25.76 13.94
CA GLN A 188 36.28 -24.55 14.75
C GLN A 188 36.63 -23.26 14.00
N SER A 189 37.57 -23.30 13.05
CA SER A 189 37.91 -22.16 12.21
C SER A 189 36.81 -21.88 11.19
N GLN A 190 36.31 -22.92 10.52
CA GLN A 190 35.19 -22.84 9.59
C GLN A 190 33.91 -22.37 10.28
N GLU A 191 33.63 -22.86 11.49
CA GLU A 191 32.45 -22.45 12.24
C GLU A 191 32.50 -20.96 12.62
N ARG A 192 33.67 -20.46 13.04
CA ARG A 192 33.85 -19.01 13.28
C ARG A 192 33.70 -18.19 12.01
N GLU A 193 34.18 -18.69 10.87
CA GLU A 193 34.00 -18.03 9.58
C GLU A 193 32.52 -18.01 9.16
N ARG A 194 31.81 -19.12 9.39
CA ARG A 194 30.37 -19.22 9.15
C ARG A 194 29.60 -18.21 9.99
N ILE A 195 29.86 -18.18 11.31
CA ILE A 195 29.23 -17.21 12.22
C ILE A 195 29.52 -15.76 11.77
N ARG A 196 30.75 -15.45 11.34
CA ARG A 196 31.09 -14.13 10.83
C ARG A 196 30.31 -13.79 9.56
N ASN A 197 30.17 -14.74 8.64
CA ASN A 197 29.41 -14.53 7.41
C ASN A 197 27.92 -14.34 7.71
N ASP A 198 27.36 -15.15 8.60
CA ASP A 198 25.96 -15.02 9.04
C ASP A 198 25.71 -13.65 9.72
N GLU A 199 26.66 -13.16 10.53
CA GLU A 199 26.59 -11.82 11.14
C GLU A 199 26.62 -10.71 10.08
N LEU A 200 27.47 -10.85 9.05
CA LEU A 200 27.52 -9.90 7.93
C LEU A 200 26.21 -9.89 7.13
N ASP A 201 25.62 -11.06 6.88
CA ASP A 201 24.36 -11.15 6.14
C ASP A 201 23.18 -10.61 6.97
N TYR A 202 23.15 -10.88 8.27
CA TYR A 202 22.18 -10.28 9.19
C TYR A 202 22.26 -8.74 9.19
N LEU A 203 23.47 -8.17 9.18
CA LEU A 203 23.65 -6.72 9.10
C LEU A 203 23.16 -6.14 7.77
N ARG A 204 23.36 -6.85 6.65
CA ARG A 204 22.84 -6.44 5.34
C ARG A 204 21.32 -6.45 5.32
N GLU A 205 20.68 -7.51 5.81
CA GLU A 205 19.23 -7.61 5.89
C GLU A 205 18.65 -6.49 6.76
N ARG A 206 19.27 -6.22 7.91
CA ARG A 206 18.84 -5.14 8.79
C ARG A 206 18.89 -3.78 8.09
N GLN A 207 19.97 -3.49 7.35
CA GLN A 207 20.08 -2.27 6.56
C GLN A 207 18.95 -2.17 5.52
N THR A 208 18.65 -3.25 4.80
CA THR A 208 17.57 -3.23 3.80
C THR A 208 16.20 -2.96 4.42
N VAL A 209 15.94 -3.49 5.62
CA VAL A 209 14.70 -3.23 6.36
C VAL A 209 14.64 -1.78 6.83
N GLU A 210 15.75 -1.24 7.35
CA GLU A 210 15.84 0.17 7.75
C GLU A 210 15.59 1.10 6.54
N ASP A 211 16.18 0.80 5.38
CA ASP A 211 15.98 1.57 4.15
C ASP A 211 14.53 1.49 3.65
N MET A 212 13.92 0.29 3.66
CA MET A 212 12.50 0.13 3.32
C MET A 212 11.58 0.88 4.28
N GLN A 213 11.88 0.88 5.57
CA GLN A 213 11.11 1.61 6.58
C GLN A 213 11.22 3.13 6.36
N ALA A 214 12.41 3.63 6.04
CA ALA A 214 12.62 5.04 5.72
C ALA A 214 11.82 5.47 4.47
N GLU A 215 11.77 4.64 3.43
CA GLU A 215 10.96 4.88 2.23
C GLU A 215 9.45 4.90 2.56
N VAL A 216 8.97 3.95 3.37
CA VAL A 216 7.57 3.92 3.84
C VAL A 216 7.22 5.17 4.65
N ASP A 217 8.11 5.61 5.54
CA ASP A 217 7.88 6.81 6.34
C ASP A 217 7.92 8.07 5.47
N GLN A 218 8.80 8.15 4.46
CA GLN A 218 8.79 9.23 3.47
C GLN A 218 7.47 9.28 2.71
N GLN A 219 6.97 8.15 2.21
CA GLN A 219 5.68 8.08 1.52
C GLN A 219 4.52 8.52 2.44
N ARG A 220 4.55 8.13 3.72
CA ARG A 220 3.56 8.61 4.71
C ARG A 220 3.59 10.12 4.89
N PHE A 221 4.77 10.73 4.98
CA PHE A 221 4.88 12.19 5.08
C PHE A 221 4.35 12.88 3.82
N GLU A 222 4.63 12.35 2.63
CA GLU A 222 4.11 12.87 1.36
C GLU A 222 2.58 12.76 1.28
N ASP A 223 2.01 11.62 1.68
CA ASP A 223 0.56 11.39 1.74
C ASP A 223 -0.11 12.35 2.73
N GLU A 224 0.43 12.50 3.94
CA GLU A 224 -0.08 13.44 4.94
C GLU A 224 -0.06 14.88 4.42
N ALA A 225 1.03 15.31 3.79
CA ALA A 225 1.14 16.63 3.19
C ALA A 225 0.12 16.82 2.05
N TRP A 226 -0.10 15.79 1.23
CA TRP A 226 -1.11 15.80 0.18
C TRP A 226 -2.52 15.92 0.77
N TYR A 227 -2.86 15.16 1.81
CA TYR A 227 -4.15 15.25 2.50
C TYR A 227 -4.39 16.63 3.11
N GLN A 228 -3.37 17.21 3.76
CA GLN A 228 -3.48 18.57 4.29
C GLN A 228 -3.75 19.61 3.19
N LYS A 229 -3.05 19.50 2.06
CA LYS A 229 -3.28 20.37 0.90
C LYS A 229 -4.67 20.20 0.32
N GLN A 230 -5.16 18.97 0.22
CA GLN A 230 -6.48 18.67 -0.30
C GLN A 230 -7.59 19.21 0.62
N GLU A 231 -7.39 19.11 1.93
CA GLU A 231 -8.31 19.66 2.92
C GLU A 231 -8.37 21.20 2.87
N LEU A 232 -7.23 21.87 2.66
CA LEU A 232 -7.20 23.31 2.44
C LEU A 232 -7.97 23.73 1.18
N LEU A 233 -7.82 22.97 0.09
CA LEU A 233 -8.57 23.22 -1.15
C LEU A 233 -10.08 23.01 -0.94
N ARG A 234 -10.47 21.95 -0.23
CA ARG A 234 -11.87 21.68 0.10
C ARG A 234 -12.48 22.81 0.92
N LYS A 235 -11.80 23.28 1.97
CA LYS A 235 -12.24 24.43 2.78
C LYS A 235 -12.35 25.72 1.95
N ALA A 236 -11.41 25.96 1.04
CA ALA A 236 -11.48 27.10 0.13
C ALA A 236 -12.67 27.01 -0.84
N GLU A 237 -13.04 25.81 -1.30
CA GLU A 237 -14.22 25.60 -2.11
C GLU A 237 -15.52 25.79 -1.31
N GLU A 238 -15.60 25.24 -0.10
CA GLU A 238 -16.75 25.37 0.80
C GLU A 238 -17.02 26.85 1.11
N THR A 239 -15.97 27.59 1.51
CA THR A 239 -16.08 29.04 1.75
C THR A 239 -16.53 29.81 0.51
N ARG A 240 -16.05 29.45 -0.69
CA ARG A 240 -16.53 30.03 -1.95
C ARG A 240 -18.00 29.75 -2.21
N ARG A 241 -18.45 28.52 -2.00
CA ARG A 241 -19.87 28.13 -2.16
C ARG A 241 -20.76 28.89 -1.18
N GLU A 242 -20.33 29.05 0.07
CA GLU A 242 -21.07 29.86 1.05
C GLU A 242 -21.17 31.33 0.64
N MET A 243 -20.08 31.93 0.14
CA MET A 243 -20.10 33.31 -0.35
C MET A 243 -21.09 33.47 -1.51
N LEU A 244 -21.09 32.54 -2.47
CA LEU A 244 -22.03 32.54 -3.59
C LEU A 244 -23.48 32.41 -3.11
N LEU A 245 -23.76 31.50 -2.17
CA LEU A 245 -25.11 31.36 -1.60
C LEU A 245 -25.58 32.64 -0.91
N ARG A 246 -24.71 33.28 -0.12
CA ARG A 246 -25.02 34.58 0.54
C ARG A 246 -25.28 35.69 -0.49
N GLU A 247 -24.55 35.69 -1.61
CA GLU A 247 -24.79 36.63 -2.71
C GLU A 247 -26.12 36.34 -3.42
N GLU A 248 -26.41 35.08 -3.73
CA GLU A 248 -27.69 34.69 -4.33
C GLU A 248 -28.88 35.07 -3.45
N GLU A 249 -28.81 34.83 -2.14
CA GLU A 249 -29.83 35.25 -1.19
C GLU A 249 -30.05 36.76 -1.21
N LYS A 250 -28.97 37.57 -1.23
CA LYS A 250 -29.07 39.02 -1.37
C LYS A 250 -29.74 39.42 -2.70
N MET A 251 -29.41 38.74 -3.80
CA MET A 251 -30.03 39.00 -5.10
C MET A 251 -31.53 38.63 -5.10
N ILE A 252 -31.90 37.52 -4.47
CA ILE A 252 -33.30 37.12 -4.28
C ILE A 252 -34.05 38.15 -3.44
N GLN A 253 -33.46 38.60 -2.32
CA GLN A 253 -34.05 39.64 -1.47
C GLN A 253 -34.24 40.95 -2.23
N GLN A 254 -33.26 41.38 -3.03
CA GLN A 254 -33.39 42.57 -3.89
C GLN A 254 -34.52 42.42 -4.91
N ARG A 255 -34.60 41.26 -5.59
CA ARG A 255 -35.69 40.95 -6.53
C ARG A 255 -37.05 40.96 -5.86
N GLN A 256 -37.16 40.40 -4.65
CA GLN A 256 -38.40 40.41 -3.87
C GLN A 256 -38.83 41.84 -3.48
N ARG A 257 -37.89 42.68 -3.03
CA ARG A 257 -38.15 44.10 -2.73
C ARG A 257 -38.62 44.87 -3.97
N LEU A 258 -37.93 44.69 -5.10
CA LEU A 258 -38.33 45.30 -6.38
C LEU A 258 -39.71 44.82 -6.82
N ALA A 259 -40.03 43.53 -6.66
CA ALA A 259 -41.34 42.99 -6.96
C ALA A 259 -42.44 43.58 -6.07
N ALA A 260 -42.16 43.80 -4.77
CA ALA A 260 -43.09 44.45 -3.85
C ALA A 260 -43.37 45.90 -4.26
N VAL A 261 -42.32 46.69 -4.53
CA VAL A 261 -42.46 48.07 -5.01
C VAL A 261 -43.23 48.13 -6.34
N LYS A 262 -42.97 47.19 -7.28
CA LYS A 262 -43.71 47.11 -8.53
C LYS A 262 -45.20 46.81 -8.32
N ARG A 263 -45.54 45.94 -7.35
CA ARG A 263 -46.95 45.68 -6.97
C ARG A 263 -47.60 46.93 -6.39
N GLU A 264 -46.94 47.64 -5.48
CA GLU A 264 -47.46 48.88 -4.90
C GLU A 264 -47.69 49.96 -5.96
N LEU A 265 -46.75 50.15 -6.88
CA LEU A 265 -46.91 51.06 -8.00
C LEU A 265 -48.09 50.67 -8.88
N LYS A 266 -48.28 49.37 -9.15
CA LYS A 266 -49.41 48.91 -9.95
C LYS A 266 -50.76 49.16 -9.27
N ILE A 267 -50.82 48.95 -7.94
CA ILE A 267 -52.01 49.29 -7.14
C ILE A 267 -52.30 50.79 -7.21
N LYS A 268 -51.28 51.64 -7.02
CA LYS A 268 -51.42 53.11 -7.15
C LYS A 268 -51.90 53.52 -8.55
N GLU A 269 -51.38 52.91 -9.61
CA GLU A 269 -51.81 53.14 -10.99
C GLU A 269 -53.30 52.80 -11.17
N ILE A 270 -53.73 51.63 -10.69
CA ILE A 270 -55.14 51.21 -10.74
C ILE A 270 -56.03 52.20 -9.97
N HIS A 271 -55.63 52.61 -8.76
CA HIS A 271 -56.37 53.61 -7.99
C HIS A 271 -56.51 54.95 -8.73
N LEU A 272 -55.45 55.42 -9.41
CA LEU A 272 -55.50 56.64 -10.20
C LEU A 272 -56.42 56.48 -11.42
N GLN A 273 -56.36 55.34 -12.11
CA GLN A 273 -57.25 55.01 -13.22
C GLN A 273 -58.71 54.95 -12.78
N ASP A 274 -59.01 54.29 -11.66
CA ASP A 274 -60.35 54.21 -11.10
C ASP A 274 -60.85 55.58 -10.62
N ALA A 275 -59.99 56.39 -10.00
CA ALA A 275 -60.33 57.77 -9.64
C ALA A 275 -60.64 58.63 -10.88
N ALA A 276 -59.88 58.46 -11.98
CA ALA A 276 -60.16 59.13 -13.24
C ALA A 276 -61.48 58.67 -13.86
N ARG A 277 -61.77 57.36 -13.86
CA ARG A 277 -63.06 56.80 -14.30
C ARG A 277 -64.23 57.33 -13.50
N ARG A 278 -64.11 57.37 -12.16
CA ARG A 278 -65.14 57.95 -11.28
C ARG A 278 -65.40 59.42 -11.60
N ARG A 279 -64.35 60.22 -11.81
CA ARG A 279 -64.48 61.63 -12.22
C ARG A 279 -65.21 61.76 -13.55
N PHE A 280 -64.86 60.93 -14.54
CA PHE A 280 -65.53 60.93 -15.85
C PHE A 280 -67.01 60.56 -15.74
N LEU A 281 -67.33 59.48 -15.01
CA LEU A 281 -68.71 59.06 -14.77
C LEU A 281 -69.52 60.15 -14.06
N LYS A 282 -68.91 60.83 -13.06
CA LYS A 282 -69.56 61.92 -12.35
C LYS A 282 -69.86 63.10 -13.28
N LEU A 283 -68.90 63.49 -14.13
CA LEU A 283 -69.11 64.54 -15.13
C LEU A 283 -70.24 64.18 -16.11
N GLN A 284 -70.30 62.93 -16.57
CA GLN A 284 -71.37 62.46 -17.45
C GLN A 284 -72.74 62.49 -16.75
N GLN A 285 -72.79 62.07 -15.49
CA GLN A 285 -74.00 62.15 -14.68
C GLN A 285 -74.45 63.61 -14.50
N ASP A 286 -73.55 64.52 -14.17
CA ASP A 286 -73.85 65.95 -13.99
C ASP A 286 -74.34 66.58 -15.31
N GLN A 287 -73.78 66.19 -16.46
CA GLN A 287 -74.28 66.60 -17.77
C GLN A 287 -75.71 66.13 -18.02
N ARG A 288 -76.03 64.86 -17.72
CA ARG A 288 -77.39 64.33 -17.84
C ARG A 288 -78.37 65.02 -16.89
N GLU A 289 -77.94 65.30 -15.65
CA GLU A 289 -78.76 66.04 -14.68
C GLU A 289 -79.03 67.48 -15.16
N MET A 290 -78.05 68.16 -15.77
CA MET A 290 -78.26 69.49 -16.37
C MET A 290 -79.20 69.43 -17.59
N GLU A 291 -79.08 68.42 -18.46
CA GLU A 291 -80.00 68.20 -19.58
C GLU A 291 -81.43 67.97 -19.08
N LEU A 292 -81.60 67.13 -18.05
CA LEU A 292 -82.90 66.88 -17.43
C LEU A 292 -83.50 68.17 -16.84
N ARG A 293 -82.72 68.96 -16.09
CA ARG A 293 -83.17 70.26 -15.57
C ARG A 293 -83.61 71.21 -16.68
N ARG A 294 -82.87 71.27 -17.79
CA ARG A 294 -83.24 72.09 -18.95
C ARG A 294 -84.56 71.63 -19.57
N LEU A 295 -84.76 70.32 -19.70
CA LEU A 295 -86.01 69.75 -20.21
C LEU A 295 -87.17 70.02 -19.25
N ASP A 296 -86.96 69.89 -17.93
CA ASP A 296 -87.95 70.23 -16.91
C ASP A 296 -88.35 71.72 -16.99
N ASP A 297 -87.39 72.63 -17.15
CA ASP A 297 -87.66 74.07 -17.33
C ASP A 297 -88.42 74.36 -18.65
N GLU A 298 -88.17 73.59 -19.71
CA GLU A 298 -88.89 73.70 -20.98
C GLU A 298 -90.32 73.14 -20.88
N ILE A 299 -90.51 72.02 -20.18
CA ILE A 299 -91.82 71.47 -19.85
C ILE A 299 -92.60 72.46 -18.98
N GLY A 300 -91.96 73.05 -17.96
CA GLY A 300 -92.56 74.09 -17.13
C GLY A 300 -93.04 75.30 -17.95
N ARG A 301 -92.21 75.77 -18.89
CA ARG A 301 -92.59 76.85 -19.82
C ARG A 301 -93.75 76.46 -20.75
N LYS A 302 -93.71 75.26 -21.35
CA LYS A 302 -94.79 74.74 -22.21
C LYS A 302 -96.10 74.54 -21.44
N ASN A 303 -96.04 74.09 -20.19
CA ASN A 303 -97.21 73.96 -19.33
C ASN A 303 -97.79 75.34 -18.97
N LEU A 304 -96.95 76.35 -18.72
CA LEU A 304 -97.43 77.72 -18.48
C LEU A 304 -98.12 78.31 -19.72
N THR A 305 -97.56 78.10 -20.92
CA THR A 305 -98.18 78.53 -22.18
C THR A 305 -99.47 77.78 -22.44
N ARG A 306 -99.47 76.45 -22.24
CA ARG A 306 -100.67 75.61 -22.37
C ARG A 306 -101.76 76.00 -21.36
N ASN A 307 -101.39 76.40 -20.15
CA ASN A 307 -102.32 76.89 -19.14
C ASN A 307 -102.89 78.27 -19.51
N GLN A 308 -102.08 79.17 -20.09
CA GLN A 308 -102.57 80.44 -20.64
C GLN A 308 -103.48 80.24 -21.86
N GLU A 309 -103.16 79.27 -22.71
CA GLU A 309 -104.01 78.87 -23.84
C GLU A 309 -105.29 78.18 -23.38
N ALA A 310 -105.27 77.39 -22.31
CA ALA A 310 -106.45 76.78 -21.70
C ALA A 310 -107.39 77.86 -21.13
N VAL A 311 -106.87 78.88 -20.45
CA VAL A 311 -107.65 80.04 -19.98
C VAL A 311 -108.20 80.87 -21.16
N ALA A 312 -107.44 81.02 -22.24
CA ALA A 312 -107.91 81.70 -23.47
C ALA A 312 -108.93 80.87 -24.27
N LYS A 313 -108.92 79.53 -24.10
CA LYS A 313 -109.88 78.61 -24.68
C LYS A 313 -111.17 78.55 -23.87
N GLU A 314 -111.09 78.63 -22.54
CA GLU A 314 -112.24 78.74 -21.63
C GLU A 314 -113.07 80.02 -21.93
N MET A 315 -112.42 81.16 -22.19
CA MET A 315 -113.09 82.39 -22.66
C MET A 315 -113.74 82.29 -24.06
N ARG A 316 -113.30 81.36 -24.92
CA ARG A 316 -113.95 81.08 -26.23
C ARG A 316 -115.07 80.06 -26.09
N GLU A 317 -114.91 79.08 -25.20
CA GLU A 317 -115.90 78.04 -24.95
C GLU A 317 -117.18 78.61 -24.31
N ASP A 318 -117.11 79.68 -23.52
CA ASP A 318 -118.28 80.44 -23.03
C ASP A 318 -119.05 81.20 -24.13
N ALA A 319 -118.39 81.60 -25.22
CA ALA A 319 -119.04 82.23 -26.39
C ALA A 319 -119.61 81.21 -27.39
N ASP A 320 -119.06 79.99 -27.40
CA ASP A 320 -119.46 78.90 -28.30
C ASP A 320 -120.51 77.94 -27.68
N ALA A 321 -120.91 78.16 -26.43
CA ALA A 321 -121.99 77.42 -25.76
C ALA A 321 -123.41 77.72 -26.34
N TYR A 322 -123.60 78.84 -27.06
CA TYR A 322 -124.85 79.13 -27.78
C TYR A 322 -124.87 78.56 -29.22
N ARG A 323 -123.70 78.23 -29.79
CA ARG A 323 -123.55 77.70 -31.16
C ARG A 323 -123.62 76.18 -31.25
N ARG A 324 -123.21 75.47 -30.18
CA ARG A 324 -123.19 74.00 -30.05
C ARG A 324 -124.55 73.30 -29.91
N LYS A 325 -125.66 74.01 -30.09
CA LYS A 325 -127.00 73.41 -30.25
C LYS A 325 -127.32 73.00 -31.69
N VAL A 326 -126.54 73.45 -32.67
CA VAL A 326 -126.80 73.20 -34.11
C VAL A 326 -125.98 72.04 -34.67
N ASP A 327 -124.80 71.75 -34.13
CA ASP A 327 -123.90 70.74 -34.72
C ASP A 327 -123.95 69.36 -34.02
N LEU A 328 -124.99 69.11 -33.23
CA LEU A 328 -125.19 67.83 -32.53
C LEU A 328 -125.53 66.66 -33.46
N GLU A 329 -125.69 66.85 -34.77
CA GLU A 329 -126.25 65.80 -35.62
C GLU A 329 -125.42 65.34 -36.82
N GLU A 330 -124.29 65.97 -37.19
CA GLU A 330 -123.71 65.63 -38.51
C GLU A 330 -122.53 64.66 -38.60
N HIS A 331 -121.80 64.23 -37.55
CA HIS A 331 -120.71 63.25 -37.78
C HIS A 331 -120.39 62.26 -36.64
N MET A 332 -121.40 61.85 -35.88
CA MET A 332 -121.30 60.70 -34.95
C MET A 332 -121.38 59.32 -35.65
N PHE A 333 -121.11 59.21 -36.96
CA PHE A 333 -121.27 57.93 -37.67
C PHE A 333 -120.05 57.33 -38.37
N HIS A 334 -118.81 57.76 -38.07
CA HIS A 334 -117.57 56.97 -38.27
C HIS A 334 -116.63 57.19 -37.05
N LYS A 335 -116.98 56.80 -35.82
CA LYS A 335 -116.88 55.43 -35.27
C LYS A 335 -115.57 54.77 -35.74
N LEU A 336 -114.46 54.83 -35.01
CA LEU A 336 -114.19 54.26 -33.68
C LEU A 336 -114.53 52.77 -33.59
N ILE A 337 -113.93 51.98 -34.49
CA ILE A 337 -113.65 50.54 -34.46
C ILE A 337 -112.48 50.39 -35.47
N GLU A 338 -111.24 50.01 -35.19
CA GLU A 338 -110.64 49.33 -34.06
C GLU A 338 -109.13 49.62 -34.12
N THR A 339 -108.61 50.26 -33.09
CA THR A 339 -107.41 49.74 -32.44
C THR A 339 -107.78 48.37 -31.86
N ASP A 340 -107.04 47.31 -32.15
CA ASP A 340 -105.96 46.92 -31.23
C ASP A 340 -105.11 45.76 -31.77
N GLN A 341 -103.81 45.88 -31.47
CA GLN A 341 -102.84 44.79 -31.30
C GLN A 341 -102.46 43.92 -32.51
N THR A 342 -101.18 44.00 -32.88
CA THR A 342 -100.20 43.16 -32.17
C THR A 342 -98.77 43.63 -32.42
N GLN A 343 -98.14 43.99 -31.32
CA GLN A 343 -96.70 44.02 -31.14
C GLN A 343 -96.12 42.67 -31.57
N ASN A 344 -95.31 42.59 -32.63
CA ASN A 344 -94.61 41.33 -32.90
C ASN A 344 -93.31 41.41 -33.71
N GLN A 345 -92.55 42.51 -33.67
CA GLN A 345 -91.26 42.56 -34.39
C GLN A 345 -90.04 43.04 -33.59
N GLN A 346 -90.20 43.44 -32.32
CA GLN A 346 -89.05 43.88 -31.50
C GLN A 346 -88.48 42.80 -30.57
N THR A 347 -89.10 41.62 -30.46
CA THR A 347 -88.61 40.53 -29.62
C THR A 347 -87.60 39.62 -30.35
N GLN A 348 -87.51 39.67 -31.68
CA GLN A 348 -86.71 38.71 -32.47
C GLN A 348 -85.23 39.10 -32.66
N LYS A 349 -84.84 40.37 -32.45
CA LYS A 349 -83.46 40.83 -32.66
C LYS A 349 -82.53 40.70 -31.44
N VAL A 350 -83.07 40.57 -30.23
CA VAL A 350 -82.26 40.57 -28.98
C VAL A 350 -81.87 39.16 -28.52
N ILE A 351 -82.54 38.12 -29.03
CA ILE A 351 -82.26 36.71 -28.65
C ILE A 351 -81.11 36.13 -29.48
N GLU A 352 -80.96 36.54 -30.75
CA GLU A 352 -79.93 36.05 -31.67
C GLU A 352 -78.50 36.52 -31.30
N GLU A 353 -78.36 37.78 -30.84
CA GLU A 353 -77.04 38.32 -30.44
C GLU A 353 -76.54 37.80 -29.08
N ASN A 354 -77.45 37.35 -28.18
CA ASN A 354 -77.08 36.76 -26.90
C ASN A 354 -76.76 35.26 -27.01
N LEU A 355 -77.31 34.57 -28.01
CA LEU A 355 -76.98 33.17 -28.31
C LEU A 355 -75.55 33.03 -28.90
N ALA A 356 -75.17 33.93 -29.82
CA ALA A 356 -73.84 33.92 -30.45
C ALA A 356 -72.69 34.24 -29.47
N LYS A 357 -72.92 35.08 -28.45
CA LYS A 357 -71.92 35.39 -27.41
C LYS A 357 -71.77 34.29 -26.36
N ALA A 358 -72.81 33.49 -26.14
CA ALA A 358 -72.76 32.32 -25.24
C ALA A 358 -72.05 31.12 -25.91
N GLU A 359 -72.29 30.87 -27.20
CA GLU A 359 -71.63 29.80 -27.95
C GLU A 359 -70.12 30.03 -28.13
N GLN A 360 -69.68 31.27 -28.34
CA GLN A 360 -68.26 31.62 -28.43
C GLN A 360 -67.51 31.43 -27.09
N ALA A 361 -68.20 31.58 -25.95
CA ALA A 361 -67.63 31.37 -24.63
C ALA A 361 -67.51 29.87 -24.28
N CYS A 362 -68.50 29.05 -24.65
CA CYS A 362 -68.46 27.60 -24.48
C CYS A 362 -67.37 26.93 -25.32
N LEU A 363 -67.20 27.33 -26.59
CA LEU A 363 -66.13 26.79 -27.45
C LEU A 363 -64.72 27.12 -26.93
N ASN A 364 -64.55 28.28 -26.30
CA ASN A 364 -63.25 28.71 -25.75
C ASN A 364 -62.94 28.05 -24.39
N THR A 365 -63.97 27.67 -23.62
CA THR A 365 -63.81 26.85 -22.41
C THR A 365 -63.55 25.38 -22.75
N ASP A 366 -64.23 24.84 -23.76
CA ASP A 366 -64.08 23.43 -24.17
C ASP A 366 -62.70 23.17 -24.79
N TRP A 367 -62.18 24.09 -25.61
CA TRP A 367 -60.80 24.00 -26.11
C TRP A 367 -59.75 24.02 -24.98
N LYS A 368 -59.96 24.81 -23.92
CA LYS A 368 -59.07 24.82 -22.74
C LYS A 368 -59.18 23.54 -21.92
N ILE A 369 -60.37 22.98 -21.76
CA ILE A 369 -60.60 21.70 -21.07
C ILE A 369 -59.95 20.56 -21.86
N GLU A 370 -60.11 20.52 -23.18
CA GLU A 370 -59.50 19.51 -24.06
C GLU A 370 -57.97 19.60 -24.06
N THR A 371 -57.41 20.82 -24.08
CA THR A 371 -55.96 21.04 -24.01
C THR A 371 -55.39 20.58 -22.66
N LEU A 372 -56.07 20.87 -21.55
CA LEU A 372 -55.68 20.42 -20.21
C LEU A 372 -55.83 18.90 -20.03
N HIS A 373 -56.88 18.29 -20.60
CA HIS A 373 -57.05 16.83 -20.59
C HIS A 373 -55.95 16.14 -21.38
N LYS A 374 -55.60 16.66 -22.56
CA LYS A 374 -54.50 16.13 -23.39
C LYS A 374 -53.15 16.23 -22.67
N GLN A 375 -52.87 17.36 -22.05
CA GLN A 375 -51.65 17.55 -21.24
C GLN A 375 -51.58 16.57 -20.06
N LYS A 376 -52.71 16.35 -19.36
CA LYS A 376 -52.79 15.41 -18.24
C LYS A 376 -52.60 13.95 -18.68
N CYS A 377 -53.13 13.56 -19.84
CA CYS A 377 -52.88 12.26 -20.44
C CYS A 377 -51.40 12.09 -20.84
N ASP A 378 -50.79 13.11 -21.44
CA ASP A 378 -49.37 13.10 -21.82
C ASP A 378 -48.43 13.05 -20.61
N ASP A 379 -48.79 13.72 -19.50
CA ASP A 379 -48.05 13.66 -18.23
C ASP A 379 -48.17 12.28 -17.57
N LEU A 380 -49.37 11.67 -17.59
CA LEU A 380 -49.58 10.30 -17.09
C LEU A 380 -48.80 9.27 -17.91
N GLN A 381 -48.75 9.44 -19.23
CA GLN A 381 -47.99 8.54 -20.11
C GLN A 381 -46.47 8.73 -19.91
N ARG A 382 -45.99 9.96 -19.75
CA ARG A 382 -44.59 10.23 -19.36
C ARG A 382 -44.24 9.59 -18.02
N ASN A 383 -45.12 9.69 -17.02
CA ASN A 383 -44.91 9.06 -15.71
C ASN A 383 -44.82 7.52 -15.82
N ARG A 384 -45.72 6.88 -16.58
CA ARG A 384 -45.61 5.44 -16.86
C ARG A 384 -44.28 5.08 -17.53
N CYS A 385 -43.85 5.84 -18.54
CA CYS A 385 -42.56 5.62 -19.17
C CYS A 385 -41.37 5.78 -18.19
N TYR A 386 -41.41 6.78 -17.30
CA TYR A 386 -40.37 6.95 -16.28
C TYR A 386 -40.35 5.81 -15.27
N GLN A 387 -41.51 5.29 -14.87
CA GLN A 387 -41.60 4.12 -13.98
C GLN A 387 -41.07 2.85 -14.66
N GLU A 388 -41.37 2.65 -15.94
CA GLU A 388 -40.84 1.54 -16.74
C GLU A 388 -39.31 1.62 -16.85
N VAL A 389 -38.78 2.81 -17.16
CA VAL A 389 -37.32 3.05 -17.24
C VAL A 389 -36.65 2.83 -15.89
N ALA A 390 -37.26 3.28 -14.79
CA ALA A 390 -36.72 3.08 -13.45
C ALA A 390 -36.68 1.58 -13.07
N LYS A 391 -37.73 0.81 -13.41
CA LYS A 391 -37.76 -0.65 -13.23
C LYS A 391 -36.66 -1.33 -14.05
N LEU A 392 -36.54 -0.99 -15.33
CA LEU A 392 -35.50 -1.54 -16.20
C LEU A 392 -34.09 -1.19 -15.70
N LEU A 393 -33.86 0.03 -15.21
CA LEU A 393 -32.57 0.40 -14.60
C LEU A 393 -32.27 -0.38 -13.31
N GLN A 394 -33.29 -0.67 -12.50
CA GLN A 394 -33.13 -1.49 -11.31
C GLN A 394 -32.82 -2.95 -11.66
N GLU A 395 -33.52 -3.52 -12.65
CA GLU A 395 -33.23 -4.86 -13.17
C GLU A 395 -31.84 -4.93 -13.83
N ASN A 396 -31.45 -3.91 -14.58
CA ASN A 396 -30.14 -3.89 -15.23
C ASN A 396 -29.01 -3.82 -14.20
N ARG A 397 -29.15 -2.97 -13.16
CA ARG A 397 -28.20 -2.96 -12.04
C ARG A 397 -28.11 -4.30 -11.31
N ARG A 398 -29.25 -4.99 -11.11
CA ARG A 398 -29.26 -6.34 -10.52
C ARG A 398 -28.49 -7.33 -11.39
N LYS A 399 -28.77 -7.34 -12.70
CA LYS A 399 -28.06 -8.23 -13.65
C LYS A 399 -26.57 -7.90 -13.74
N GLU A 400 -26.20 -6.62 -13.71
CA GLU A 400 -24.80 -6.19 -13.64
C GLU A 400 -24.12 -6.72 -12.37
N THR A 401 -24.77 -6.65 -11.21
CA THR A 401 -24.22 -7.23 -9.98
C THR A 401 -24.13 -8.76 -10.03
N GLU A 402 -25.09 -9.44 -10.64
CA GLU A 402 -25.05 -10.90 -10.83
C GLU A 402 -23.89 -11.31 -11.76
N VAL A 403 -23.68 -10.58 -12.86
CA VAL A 403 -22.56 -10.81 -13.77
C VAL A 403 -21.22 -10.54 -13.11
N LEU A 404 -21.11 -9.45 -12.32
CA LEU A 404 -19.89 -9.14 -11.58
C LEU A 404 -19.57 -10.21 -10.54
N ASN A 405 -20.57 -10.70 -9.80
CA ASN A 405 -20.38 -11.80 -8.85
C ASN A 405 -19.97 -13.10 -9.55
N ALA A 406 -20.60 -13.45 -10.67
CA ALA A 406 -20.22 -14.64 -11.46
C ALA A 406 -18.79 -14.52 -12.03
N MET A 407 -18.39 -13.32 -12.46
CA MET A 407 -17.04 -13.06 -12.94
C MET A 407 -16.00 -13.18 -11.82
N LEU A 408 -16.30 -12.67 -10.63
CA LEU A 408 -15.44 -12.83 -9.44
C LEU A 408 -15.32 -14.30 -9.01
N GLU A 409 -16.40 -15.07 -9.08
CA GLU A 409 -16.36 -16.52 -8.80
C GLU A 409 -15.51 -17.28 -9.83
N GLU A 410 -15.62 -16.96 -11.11
CA GLU A 410 -14.80 -17.56 -12.16
C GLU A 410 -13.32 -17.14 -12.04
N GLU A 411 -13.05 -15.89 -11.69
CA GLU A 411 -11.69 -15.42 -11.42
C GLU A 411 -11.08 -16.18 -10.22
N ALA A 412 -11.84 -16.36 -9.14
CA ALA A 412 -11.40 -17.15 -7.98
C ALA A 412 -11.12 -18.62 -8.34
N LYS A 413 -11.95 -19.23 -9.20
CA LYS A 413 -11.68 -20.59 -9.72
C LYS A 413 -10.41 -20.63 -10.56
N LYS A 414 -10.16 -19.62 -11.40
CA LYS A 414 -8.94 -19.54 -12.21
C LYS A 414 -7.68 -19.37 -11.37
N TRP A 415 -7.73 -18.60 -10.28
CA TRP A 415 -6.63 -18.49 -9.33
C TRP A 415 -6.34 -19.83 -8.63
N LYS A 416 -7.39 -20.57 -8.22
CA LYS A 416 -7.22 -21.93 -7.66
C LYS A 416 -6.62 -22.90 -8.67
N GLU A 417 -7.11 -22.92 -9.91
CA GLU A 417 -6.53 -23.75 -10.99
C GLU A 417 -5.06 -23.40 -11.25
N ALA A 418 -4.69 -22.12 -11.16
CA ALA A 418 -3.30 -21.68 -11.35
C ALA A 418 -2.41 -22.14 -10.18
N GLU A 419 -2.90 -22.04 -8.95
CA GLU A 419 -2.21 -22.53 -7.75
C GLU A 419 -1.99 -24.05 -7.78
N GLU A 420 -3.01 -24.82 -8.17
CA GLU A 420 -2.91 -26.27 -8.37
C GLU A 420 -1.88 -26.64 -9.46
N LYS A 421 -1.84 -25.88 -10.55
CA LYS A 421 -0.85 -26.10 -11.64
C LYS A 421 0.57 -25.75 -11.21
N GLU A 422 0.77 -24.70 -10.42
CA GLU A 422 2.08 -24.37 -9.84
C GLU A 422 2.53 -25.45 -8.84
N PHE A 423 1.61 -25.99 -8.05
CA PHE A 423 1.90 -27.13 -7.18
C PHE A 423 2.31 -28.38 -7.99
N TYR A 424 1.60 -28.67 -9.08
CA TYR A 424 1.96 -29.77 -9.98
C TYR A 424 3.32 -29.55 -10.63
N LEU A 425 3.59 -28.36 -11.18
CA LEU A 425 4.87 -28.00 -11.80
C LEU A 425 6.03 -28.09 -10.82
N THR A 426 5.85 -27.63 -9.58
CA THR A 426 6.89 -27.74 -8.54
C THR A 426 7.14 -29.19 -8.13
N SER A 427 6.11 -30.04 -8.09
CA SER A 427 6.27 -31.48 -7.86
C SER A 427 7.00 -32.18 -9.02
N GLU A 428 6.71 -31.82 -10.27
CA GLU A 428 7.37 -32.37 -11.46
C GLU A 428 8.83 -31.92 -11.54
N LYS A 429 9.14 -30.65 -11.23
CA LYS A 429 10.51 -30.15 -11.11
C LYS A 429 11.32 -30.90 -10.05
N LYS A 430 10.72 -31.24 -8.91
CA LYS A 430 11.35 -32.07 -7.88
C LYS A 430 11.60 -33.49 -8.40
N GLY A 431 10.64 -34.09 -9.11
CA GLY A 431 10.81 -35.39 -9.76
C GLY A 431 11.93 -35.40 -10.81
N ALA A 432 11.97 -34.39 -11.68
CA ALA A 432 13.01 -34.22 -12.68
C ALA A 432 14.39 -34.02 -12.05
N ALA A 433 14.48 -33.22 -10.98
CA ALA A 433 15.73 -33.03 -10.23
C ALA A 433 16.23 -34.33 -9.57
N LEU A 434 15.33 -35.16 -9.04
CA LEU A 434 15.67 -36.49 -8.50
C LEU A 434 16.14 -37.46 -9.58
N SER A 435 15.50 -37.46 -10.74
CA SER A 435 15.93 -38.26 -11.90
C SER A 435 17.29 -37.80 -12.43
N ASP A 436 17.53 -36.50 -12.50
CA ASP A 436 18.82 -35.93 -12.91
C ASP A 436 19.93 -36.20 -11.89
N ALA A 437 19.63 -36.14 -10.59
CA ALA A 437 20.56 -36.52 -9.53
C ALA A 437 20.93 -38.00 -9.63
N SER A 438 19.95 -38.87 -9.87
CA SER A 438 20.16 -40.32 -10.06
C SER A 438 21.00 -40.59 -11.31
N ARG A 439 20.74 -39.90 -12.42
CA ARG A 439 21.50 -39.99 -13.67
C ARG A 439 22.94 -39.52 -13.49
N LYS A 440 23.16 -38.40 -12.79
CA LYS A 440 24.51 -37.90 -12.46
C LYS A 440 25.26 -38.87 -11.56
N TRP A 441 24.59 -39.45 -10.56
CA TRP A 441 25.19 -40.46 -9.69
C TRP A 441 25.62 -41.70 -10.48
N PHE A 442 24.76 -42.20 -11.36
CA PHE A 442 25.07 -43.33 -12.24
C PHE A 442 26.25 -43.03 -13.18
N LEU A 443 26.26 -41.87 -13.83
CA LEU A 443 27.37 -41.45 -14.69
C LEU A 443 28.70 -41.33 -13.93
N ASN A 444 28.67 -40.80 -12.69
CA ASN A 444 29.87 -40.73 -11.87
C ASN A 444 30.36 -42.11 -11.44
N GLN A 445 29.46 -43.04 -11.10
CA GLN A 445 29.80 -44.44 -10.84
C GLN A 445 30.48 -45.09 -12.05
N GLU A 446 29.93 -44.93 -13.25
CA GLU A 446 30.50 -45.48 -14.48
C GLU A 446 31.87 -44.85 -14.82
N ILE A 447 32.02 -43.53 -14.61
CA ILE A 447 33.30 -42.83 -14.77
C ILE A 447 34.32 -43.35 -13.75
N SER A 448 33.93 -43.53 -12.49
CA SER A 448 34.79 -44.10 -11.45
C SER A 448 35.21 -45.54 -11.78
N ALA A 449 34.29 -46.38 -12.25
CA ALA A 449 34.59 -47.74 -12.69
C ALA A 449 35.51 -47.76 -13.92
N ALA A 450 35.33 -46.84 -14.88
CA ALA A 450 36.22 -46.69 -16.04
C ALA A 450 37.62 -46.19 -15.64
N VAL A 451 37.73 -45.33 -14.64
CA VAL A 451 39.01 -44.88 -14.07
C VAL A 451 39.70 -46.01 -13.30
N GLU A 452 38.96 -46.81 -12.53
CA GLU A 452 39.50 -47.99 -11.85
C GLU A 452 39.96 -49.09 -12.84
N HIS A 453 39.30 -49.23 -13.99
CA HIS A 453 39.75 -50.12 -15.06
C HIS A 453 40.94 -49.57 -15.89
N ALA A 454 41.24 -48.27 -15.79
CA ALA A 454 42.34 -47.63 -16.51
C ALA A 454 43.68 -47.66 -15.75
N GLU A 455 43.70 -47.97 -14.45
CA GLU A 455 44.93 -48.00 -13.65
C GLU A 455 45.55 -49.40 -13.51
N ASN A 456 46.19 -49.88 -14.59
CA ASN A 456 47.54 -50.47 -14.54
C ASN A 456 48.07 -50.90 -15.94
N PRO A 457 49.38 -50.77 -16.23
CA PRO A 457 50.11 -49.51 -16.35
C PRO A 457 50.78 -49.40 -17.75
N CYS A 458 50.88 -48.20 -18.32
CA CYS A 458 52.04 -47.89 -19.15
C CYS A 458 52.25 -46.39 -19.32
N ASN A 459 53.39 -45.92 -18.81
CA ASN A 459 53.97 -44.61 -19.11
C ASN A 459 54.01 -44.32 -20.61
N LYS A 460 53.62 -43.09 -21.00
CA LYS A 460 54.44 -42.17 -21.81
C LYS A 460 53.70 -40.86 -22.10
N GLU A 461 54.50 -39.80 -22.17
CA GLU A 461 54.12 -38.39 -22.28
C GLU A 461 53.49 -37.99 -23.63
N ALA A 462 52.70 -36.90 -23.54
CA ALA A 462 52.39 -35.87 -24.55
C ALA A 462 51.50 -36.27 -25.77
N PRO A 463 50.83 -35.34 -26.50
CA PRO A 463 50.89 -33.87 -26.44
C PRO A 463 49.51 -33.15 -26.39
N ARG A 464 49.55 -31.85 -26.06
CA ARG A 464 48.51 -30.89 -26.46
C ARG A 464 48.56 -30.72 -27.98
N PHE A 465 47.47 -31.04 -28.67
CA PHE A 465 47.20 -30.47 -29.99
C PHE A 465 45.77 -29.94 -30.07
N GLN A 466 45.74 -28.72 -30.61
CA GLN A 466 44.60 -27.96 -31.08
C GLN A 466 43.95 -28.65 -32.28
N ASN A 467 42.65 -28.40 -32.45
CA ASN A 467 41.95 -27.95 -33.66
C ASN A 467 40.51 -28.51 -33.68
N GLU A 468 39.48 -27.66 -33.80
CA GLU A 468 38.91 -27.24 -35.10
C GLU A 468 38.42 -28.48 -35.89
N GLN A 469 37.21 -28.60 -36.43
CA GLN A 469 36.12 -27.68 -36.77
C GLN A 469 35.05 -28.55 -37.50
N VAL A 470 33.91 -27.96 -37.89
CA VAL A 470 32.97 -28.42 -38.94
C VAL A 470 31.95 -29.51 -38.52
N ALA A 471 30.63 -29.28 -38.38
CA ALA A 471 29.57 -28.58 -39.12
C ALA A 471 28.74 -29.49 -40.05
N SER A 472 27.41 -29.23 -40.07
CA SER A 472 26.38 -29.49 -41.11
C SER A 472 25.08 -29.92 -40.40
N SER A 473 23.88 -29.38 -40.60
CA SER A 473 23.25 -28.38 -41.48
C SER A 473 21.85 -28.13 -40.84
N CYS A 474 21.22 -26.96 -40.82
CA CYS A 474 20.66 -26.21 -41.96
C CYS A 474 20.30 -24.78 -41.51
N LEU A 475 20.73 -23.81 -42.33
CA LEU A 475 20.12 -22.49 -42.58
C LEU A 475 18.73 -22.66 -43.24
N PRO A 476 17.84 -21.64 -43.35
CA PRO A 476 18.15 -20.22 -43.61
C PRO A 476 17.60 -19.21 -42.59
N ARG A 477 18.31 -18.11 -42.30
CA ARG A 477 18.65 -16.95 -43.17
C ARG A 477 17.35 -16.21 -43.51
N THR A 478 17.13 -15.00 -43.03
CA THR A 478 17.77 -13.76 -43.53
C THR A 478 17.77 -12.71 -42.41
N SER A 479 18.94 -12.23 -41.92
CA SER A 479 19.81 -11.19 -42.52
C SER A 479 19.16 -9.79 -42.41
N GLN A 480 19.78 -8.75 -41.86
CA GLN A 480 21.14 -8.25 -42.14
C GLN A 480 21.59 -7.20 -41.11
N LEU A 481 22.90 -7.26 -40.79
CA LEU A 481 23.90 -6.17 -40.72
C LEU A 481 23.75 -5.12 -39.61
N ASN A 482 24.61 -5.18 -38.58
CA ASN A 482 25.99 -4.63 -38.48
C ASN A 482 25.96 -3.13 -38.13
N ASP A 483 26.82 -2.57 -37.28
CA ASP A 483 27.83 -3.08 -36.33
C ASP A 483 28.35 -1.82 -35.59
N VAL A 484 28.94 -2.05 -34.42
CA VAL A 484 29.93 -1.19 -33.72
C VAL A 484 29.48 0.18 -33.15
N SER A 485 29.47 0.20 -31.81
CA SER A 485 30.16 1.14 -30.89
C SER A 485 30.05 2.64 -31.17
N GLU A 486 29.55 3.42 -30.20
CA GLU A 486 30.33 4.00 -29.09
C GLU A 486 29.47 5.10 -28.41
N MET A 487 29.65 5.27 -27.09
CA MET A 487 29.28 6.44 -26.27
C MET A 487 27.81 6.68 -25.81
N ASP A 488 27.73 6.91 -24.49
CA ASP A 488 26.66 7.43 -23.62
C ASP A 488 25.92 8.69 -24.14
N PRO A 489 24.88 9.23 -23.44
CA PRO A 489 23.93 8.68 -22.46
C PRO A 489 22.45 8.95 -22.86
N SER A 490 21.51 8.47 -22.03
CA SER A 490 20.08 8.89 -21.97
C SER A 490 19.16 8.51 -23.15
N ALA A 491 18.37 7.45 -22.96
CA ALA A 491 17.12 7.23 -23.69
C ALA A 491 15.94 7.17 -22.69
N PRO A 492 14.90 8.02 -22.87
CA PRO A 492 13.66 7.95 -22.12
C PRO A 492 12.78 6.82 -22.68
N ILE A 493 12.27 5.95 -21.81
CA ILE A 493 11.28 4.95 -22.20
C ILE A 493 9.98 5.67 -22.51
N SER A 494 9.63 5.70 -23.79
CA SER A 494 8.47 6.41 -24.32
C SER A 494 7.18 5.58 -24.17
N LEU A 495 6.24 6.19 -23.47
CA LEU A 495 4.81 5.94 -23.46
C LEU A 495 4.22 6.05 -24.88
N ASN A 496 4.25 4.99 -25.69
CA ASN A 496 3.58 5.04 -27.00
C ASN A 496 2.81 3.80 -27.42
N ARG A 497 2.67 2.80 -26.55
CA ARG A 497 1.80 1.64 -26.86
C ARG A 497 0.33 1.85 -26.47
N ARG A 498 0.02 2.77 -25.55
CA ARG A 498 -1.38 3.10 -25.18
C ARG A 498 -2.05 4.10 -26.12
N THR A 499 -1.30 4.91 -26.85
CA THR A 499 -1.87 6.02 -27.66
C THR A 499 -2.61 5.52 -28.91
N ILE A 500 -2.20 4.39 -29.49
CA ILE A 500 -2.73 3.87 -30.77
C ILE A 500 -4.13 3.25 -30.64
N GLU A 501 -4.47 2.67 -29.49
CA GLU A 501 -5.82 2.15 -29.22
C GLU A 501 -6.84 3.28 -28.98
N TRP A 502 -6.44 4.37 -28.33
CA TRP A 502 -7.32 5.52 -28.12
C TRP A 502 -7.58 6.30 -29.42
N ASP A 503 -6.59 6.40 -30.30
CA ASP A 503 -6.74 7.08 -31.59
C ASP A 503 -7.66 6.33 -32.56
N THR A 504 -7.61 4.99 -32.59
CA THR A 504 -8.51 4.19 -33.44
C THR A 504 -9.95 4.22 -32.94
N THR A 505 -10.14 4.17 -31.62
CA THR A 505 -11.47 4.25 -31.00
C THR A 505 -12.07 5.67 -31.15
N GLY A 506 -11.24 6.70 -30.97
CA GLY A 506 -11.60 8.10 -31.20
C GLY A 506 -11.96 8.41 -32.64
N GLN A 507 -11.16 7.94 -33.62
CA GLN A 507 -11.47 8.10 -35.04
C GLN A 507 -12.75 7.36 -35.46
N ASN A 508 -13.03 6.18 -34.88
CA ASN A 508 -14.27 5.45 -35.13
C ASN A 508 -15.49 6.20 -34.59
N LEU A 509 -15.38 6.79 -33.40
CA LEU A 509 -16.45 7.59 -32.80
C LEU A 509 -16.70 8.86 -33.61
N ILE A 510 -15.66 9.54 -34.06
CA ILE A 510 -15.76 10.73 -34.93
C ILE A 510 -16.38 10.36 -36.29
N LYS A 511 -16.04 9.22 -36.89
CA LYS A 511 -16.70 8.70 -38.11
C LYS A 511 -18.19 8.43 -37.88
N LYS A 512 -18.56 7.81 -36.75
CA LYS A 512 -19.97 7.56 -36.40
C LYS A 512 -20.75 8.85 -36.18
N VAL A 513 -20.17 9.82 -35.47
CA VAL A 513 -20.78 11.15 -35.26
C VAL A 513 -20.92 11.92 -36.58
N ARG A 514 -19.93 11.84 -37.48
CA ARG A 514 -20.00 12.48 -38.81
C ARG A 514 -21.09 11.85 -39.68
N ASN A 515 -21.23 10.52 -39.67
CA ASN A 515 -22.32 9.82 -40.37
C ASN A 515 -23.70 10.15 -39.78
N LEU A 516 -23.81 10.26 -38.45
CA LEU A 516 -25.05 10.63 -37.79
C LEU A 516 -25.45 12.08 -38.13
N ARG A 517 -24.49 13.01 -38.11
CA ARG A 517 -24.72 14.40 -38.53
C ARG A 517 -25.11 14.47 -40.01
N GLN A 518 -24.47 13.71 -40.90
CA GLN A 518 -24.87 13.66 -42.32
C GLN A 518 -26.29 13.09 -42.51
N ARG A 519 -26.67 12.03 -41.77
CA ARG A 519 -28.04 11.49 -41.80
C ARG A 519 -29.08 12.49 -41.28
N LEU A 520 -28.80 13.17 -40.18
CA LEU A 520 -29.70 14.19 -39.63
C LEU A 520 -29.82 15.40 -40.56
N THR A 521 -28.73 15.82 -41.20
CA THR A 521 -28.75 16.90 -42.21
C THR A 521 -29.49 16.47 -43.48
N ALA A 522 -29.35 15.22 -43.92
CA ALA A 522 -30.12 14.69 -45.06
C ALA A 522 -31.61 14.56 -44.72
N GLN A 523 -31.95 14.13 -43.50
CA GLN A 523 -33.33 14.05 -43.02
C GLN A 523 -33.95 15.44 -42.85
N ALA A 524 -33.17 16.44 -42.41
CA ALA A 524 -33.60 17.84 -42.37
C ALA A 524 -33.77 18.43 -43.78
N ARG A 525 -32.87 18.12 -44.73
CA ARG A 525 -33.02 18.54 -46.14
C ARG A 525 -34.24 17.91 -46.81
N ASN A 526 -34.54 16.63 -46.56
CA ASN A 526 -35.76 16.00 -47.05
C ASN A 526 -37.04 16.58 -46.44
N ARG A 527 -36.99 17.10 -45.19
CA ARG A 527 -38.11 17.84 -44.60
C ARG A 527 -38.27 19.25 -45.16
N CYS A 528 -37.18 19.86 -45.65
CA CYS A 528 -37.19 21.21 -46.23
C CYS A 528 -37.36 21.22 -47.78
N GLN A 529 -37.25 20.07 -48.45
CA GLN A 529 -37.55 19.90 -49.88
C GLN A 529 -38.92 19.26 -50.06
N THR A 530 -39.97 20.01 -49.69
CA THR A 530 -41.32 19.78 -50.22
C THR A 530 -41.83 21.13 -50.73
N PRO A 531 -41.76 21.41 -52.04
CA PRO A 531 -42.50 22.52 -52.65
C PRO A 531 -43.96 22.06 -52.88
N GLY A 532 -44.91 22.95 -52.60
CA GLY A 532 -46.34 22.71 -52.81
C GLY A 532 -46.80 22.71 -54.27
N LEU A 533 -48.14 22.58 -54.42
CA LEU A 533 -49.02 22.49 -55.63
C LEU A 533 -49.44 21.02 -55.92
N LEU A 534 -50.70 20.62 -56.15
CA LEU A 534 -51.96 21.30 -56.55
C LEU A 534 -53.17 20.33 -56.37
N ALA A 535 -54.39 20.91 -56.44
CA ALA A 535 -55.72 20.30 -56.67
C ALA A 535 -56.39 19.64 -55.44
N THR A 536 -57.57 20.03 -54.98
CA THR A 536 -58.76 20.71 -55.56
C THR A 536 -59.49 21.55 -54.53
#